data_AF-A0A958JT43-F1
#
_entry.id   AF-A0A958JT43-F1
#
_cell.length_a   1.000
_cell.length_b   1.000
_cell.length_c   1.000
_cell.angle_alpha   90.00
_cell.angle_beta   90.00
_cell.angle_gamma   90.00
#
_symmetry.space_group_name_H-M   'P 1'
#
loop_
_entity.id
_entity.type
_entity.pdbx_description
1 polymer ?
#
loop_
_entity_poly.entity_id
_entity_poly.type
_entity_poly.pdbx_seq_one_letter_code
_entity_poly.pdbx_strand_id
1 'polypeptide(L)'
;KLRCGGVEDHLVPSPARVAFALRTAANVGVPIKFTAGLHHPFRHSSSSHSSVVNEEGGLAVPMHGYFNIFFAAFLAYMQNATLDDIEKMVSEMYDKSVKFSNDGISWLGHELPLESLQEARERYVLSYGSCSFIEPIEDAEQYGWL
;
A
#
# COMPACT_ATOMS: atom_id res chain seq x y z
N LYS A 1 1.24 -12.23 8.01
CA LYS A 1 1.17 -10.89 8.64
C LYS A 1 2.45 -10.14 8.32
N LEU A 2 2.38 -8.96 7.71
CA LEU A 2 3.52 -8.11 7.38
C LEU A 2 3.42 -6.80 8.19
N ARG A 3 4.53 -6.40 8.82
CA ARG A 3 4.65 -5.09 9.48
C ARG A 3 5.23 -4.11 8.47
N CYS A 4 4.56 -2.98 8.26
CA CYS A 4 4.92 -1.98 7.26
C CYS A 4 5.49 -0.69 7.86
N GLY A 5 5.56 -0.55 9.18
CA GLY A 5 6.13 0.66 9.79
C GLY A 5 6.35 0.56 11.29
N GLY A 6 6.88 1.65 11.84
CA GLY A 6 7.14 1.84 13.26
C GLY A 6 7.65 3.26 13.54
N VAL A 7 8.01 3.52 14.79
CA VAL A 7 8.48 4.84 15.26
C VAL A 7 9.98 5.08 15.07
N GLU A 8 10.69 4.10 14.50
CA GLU A 8 12.12 4.20 14.18
C GLU A 8 12.34 3.79 12.72
N ASP A 9 13.32 4.39 12.05
CA ASP A 9 13.57 4.19 10.62
C ASP A 9 13.74 2.71 10.25
N HIS A 10 14.45 1.97 11.09
CA HIS A 10 14.75 0.56 10.87
C HIS A 10 13.50 -0.36 10.95
N LEU A 11 12.39 0.16 11.47
CA LEU A 11 11.09 -0.54 11.56
C LEU A 11 10.22 -0.33 10.33
N VAL A 12 10.60 0.57 9.41
CA VAL A 12 9.97 0.72 8.11
C VAL A 12 10.72 -0.15 7.10
N PRO A 13 10.15 -1.28 6.63
CA PRO A 13 10.81 -2.10 5.63
C PRO A 13 10.99 -1.32 4.33
N SER A 14 12.09 -1.54 3.60
CA SER A 14 12.26 -0.94 2.28
C SER A 14 11.21 -1.45 1.28
N PRO A 15 10.89 -0.69 0.22
CA PRO A 15 10.00 -1.15 -0.84
C PRO A 15 10.40 -2.51 -1.43
N ALA A 16 11.68 -2.72 -1.73
CA ALA A 16 12.20 -4.02 -2.16
C ALA A 16 11.88 -5.17 -1.19
N ARG A 17 12.02 -4.95 0.13
CA ARG A 17 11.71 -5.97 1.14
C ARG A 17 10.22 -6.28 1.21
N VAL A 18 9.37 -5.26 1.06
CA VAL A 18 7.92 -5.44 0.99
C VAL A 18 7.55 -6.22 -0.28
N ALA A 19 8.05 -5.80 -1.44
CA ALA A 19 7.78 -6.46 -2.71
C ALA A 19 8.19 -7.94 -2.70
N PHE A 20 9.37 -8.23 -2.16
CA PHE A 20 9.85 -9.60 -1.97
C PHE A 20 8.91 -10.40 -1.07
N ALA A 21 8.46 -9.84 0.06
CA ALA A 21 7.54 -10.51 0.97
C ALA A 21 6.17 -10.78 0.31
N LEU A 22 5.63 -9.81 -0.43
CA LEU A 22 4.36 -9.94 -1.16
C LEU A 22 4.44 -11.02 -2.23
N ARG A 23 5.46 -11.00 -3.08
CA ARG A 23 5.70 -12.01 -4.11
C ARG A 23 5.90 -13.40 -3.49
N THR A 24 6.66 -13.49 -2.40
CA THR A 24 6.90 -14.76 -1.70
C THR A 24 5.59 -15.34 -1.18
N ALA A 25 4.79 -14.53 -0.46
CA ALA A 25 3.51 -14.96 0.09
C ALA A 25 2.52 -15.42 -1.00
N ALA A 26 2.51 -14.72 -2.14
CA ALA A 26 1.66 -15.08 -3.28
C ALA A 26 2.08 -16.42 -3.88
N ASN A 27 3.39 -16.64 -4.07
CA ASN A 27 3.92 -17.87 -4.63
C ASN A 27 3.67 -19.09 -3.74
N VAL A 28 3.61 -18.93 -2.41
CA VAL A 28 3.32 -20.01 -1.47
C VAL A 28 1.84 -20.09 -1.07
N GLY A 29 0.97 -19.22 -1.62
CA GLY A 29 -0.47 -19.22 -1.38
C GLY A 29 -0.88 -18.90 0.06
N VAL A 30 -0.11 -18.09 0.79
CA VAL A 30 -0.40 -17.76 2.20
C VAL A 30 -1.13 -16.41 2.28
N PRO A 31 -2.35 -16.33 2.85
CA PRO A 31 -3.06 -15.08 3.03
C PRO A 31 -2.29 -14.07 3.88
N ILE A 32 -2.43 -12.80 3.53
CA ILE A 32 -1.69 -11.70 4.13
C ILE A 32 -2.58 -10.65 4.77
N LYS A 33 -2.02 -10.02 5.80
CA LYS A 33 -2.56 -8.83 6.44
C LYS A 33 -1.42 -7.90 6.81
N PHE A 34 -1.69 -6.60 6.80
CA PHE A 34 -0.70 -5.56 7.00
C PHE A 34 -0.92 -4.84 8.32
N THR A 35 0.14 -4.31 8.91
CA THR A 35 0.07 -3.62 10.20
C THR A 35 1.11 -2.51 10.28
N ALA A 36 0.77 -1.47 11.05
CA ALA A 36 1.62 -0.33 11.40
C ALA A 36 1.98 0.61 10.24
N GLY A 37 1.79 1.91 10.46
CA GLY A 37 2.24 2.98 9.55
C GLY A 37 1.38 3.22 8.30
N LEU A 38 0.20 2.60 8.20
CA LEU A 38 -0.66 2.64 7.01
C LEU A 38 -1.82 3.62 7.16
N HIS A 39 -1.48 4.90 7.30
CA HIS A 39 -2.42 6.00 7.56
C HIS A 39 -2.92 6.68 6.29
N HIS A 40 -2.00 6.87 5.34
CA HIS A 40 -2.25 7.59 4.10
C HIS A 40 -2.30 6.63 2.90
N PRO A 41 -2.97 6.96 1.80
CA PRO A 41 -3.12 6.06 0.66
C PRO A 41 -1.79 5.81 -0.04
N PHE A 42 -1.00 6.86 -0.25
CA PHE A 42 0.27 6.80 -0.96
C PHE A 42 1.48 6.91 -0.02
N ARG A 43 2.65 6.49 -0.51
CA ARG A 43 3.93 6.62 0.18
C ARG A 43 4.23 8.10 0.39
N HIS A 44 4.68 8.48 1.58
CA HIS A 44 4.85 9.89 1.90
C HIS A 44 5.97 10.09 2.92
N SER A 45 6.57 11.27 2.89
CA SER A 45 7.55 11.68 3.91
C SER A 45 6.83 11.87 5.25
N SER A 46 7.42 11.44 6.37
CA SER A 46 6.76 11.50 7.68
C SER A 46 6.39 12.91 8.13
N SER A 47 7.03 13.95 7.58
CA SER A 47 6.77 15.36 7.89
C SER A 47 5.54 15.95 7.17
N SER A 48 4.92 15.21 6.24
CA SER A 48 3.93 15.78 5.32
C SER A 48 2.51 15.87 5.85
N HIS A 49 2.16 15.16 6.94
CA HIS A 49 0.76 15.04 7.41
C HIS A 49 0.58 15.18 8.93
N SER A 50 1.65 15.48 9.69
CA SER A 50 1.45 15.91 11.08
C SER A 50 0.91 17.34 11.06
N SER A 51 -0.31 17.53 11.57
CA SER A 51 -0.89 18.86 11.86
C SER A 51 -0.05 19.62 12.90
N VAL A 52 0.99 19.00 13.45
CA VAL A 52 2.05 19.62 14.24
C VAL A 52 3.29 19.78 13.35
N VAL A 53 3.39 20.93 12.71
CA VAL A 53 4.46 21.31 11.76
C VAL A 53 5.86 21.45 12.36
N ASN A 54 6.08 21.10 13.64
CA ASN A 54 7.35 21.32 14.33
C ASN A 54 7.69 20.19 15.31
N GLU A 55 7.75 18.94 14.86
CA GLU A 55 8.40 17.89 15.65
C GLU A 55 9.72 17.50 14.97
N GLU A 56 10.82 17.90 15.62
CA GLU A 56 12.15 17.31 15.50
C GLU A 56 12.05 15.82 15.91
N GLY A 57 11.42 14.99 15.08
CA GLY A 57 11.04 13.62 15.45
C GLY A 57 10.43 12.78 14.33
N GLY A 58 10.34 13.31 13.10
CA GLY A 58 9.93 12.54 11.94
C GLY A 58 10.97 11.47 11.56
N LEU A 59 10.50 10.36 10.97
CA LEU A 59 11.35 9.35 10.37
C LEU A 59 12.14 9.94 9.18
N ALA A 60 13.41 9.56 9.05
CA ALA A 60 14.19 9.94 7.87
C ALA A 60 13.79 9.14 6.62
N VAL A 61 13.06 8.03 6.81
CA VAL A 61 12.56 7.18 5.73
C VAL A 61 11.07 7.42 5.44
N PRO A 62 10.65 7.44 4.17
CA PRO A 62 9.22 7.60 3.85
C PRO A 62 8.39 6.41 4.34
N MET A 63 7.19 6.71 4.85
CA MET A 63 6.21 5.71 5.29
C MET A 63 5.43 5.14 4.10
N HIS A 64 5.00 3.90 4.20
CA HIS A 64 4.20 3.24 3.15
C HIS A 64 2.75 3.71 3.16
N GLY A 65 2.12 3.73 1.98
CA GLY A 65 0.70 4.00 1.85
C GLY A 65 -0.17 2.73 1.87
N TYR A 66 -1.36 2.79 2.46
CA TYR A 66 -2.27 1.64 2.49
C TYR A 66 -2.69 1.21 1.08
N PHE A 67 -2.91 2.15 0.17
CA PHE A 67 -3.30 1.87 -1.21
C PHE A 67 -2.14 1.19 -1.94
N ASN A 68 -0.91 1.72 -1.82
CA ASN A 68 0.28 1.10 -2.42
C ASN A 68 0.41 -0.37 -2.03
N ILE A 69 0.29 -0.65 -0.73
CA ILE A 69 0.50 -2.00 -0.18
C ILE A 69 -0.59 -2.96 -0.64
N PHE A 70 -1.86 -2.51 -0.66
CA PHE A 70 -2.97 -3.33 -1.17
C PHE A 70 -2.83 -3.61 -2.66
N PHE A 71 -2.54 -2.57 -3.46
CA PHE A 71 -2.41 -2.71 -4.89
C PHE A 71 -1.23 -3.63 -5.27
N ALA A 72 -0.08 -3.42 -4.64
CA ALA A 72 1.10 -4.27 -4.79
C ALA A 72 0.81 -5.74 -4.42
N ALA A 73 -0.02 -5.96 -3.40
CA ALA A 73 -0.44 -7.29 -2.99
C ALA A 73 -1.36 -7.97 -4.03
N PHE A 74 -2.25 -7.22 -4.66
CA PHE A 74 -3.09 -7.72 -5.76
C PHE A 74 -2.24 -8.07 -6.99
N LEU A 75 -1.31 -7.20 -7.38
CA LEU A 75 -0.33 -7.46 -8.45
C LEU A 75 0.48 -8.74 -8.17
N ALA A 76 0.89 -8.94 -6.92
CA ALA A 76 1.57 -10.17 -6.51
C ALA A 76 0.65 -11.39 -6.65
N TYR A 77 -0.58 -11.33 -6.15
CA TYR A 77 -1.55 -12.43 -6.17
C TYR A 77 -1.93 -12.87 -7.59
N MET A 78 -2.23 -11.91 -8.47
CA MET A 78 -2.65 -12.19 -9.85
C MET A 78 -1.49 -12.65 -10.74
N GLN A 79 -0.25 -12.61 -10.24
CA GLN A 79 0.96 -13.00 -10.96
C GLN A 79 1.14 -12.32 -12.33
N ASN A 80 0.54 -11.14 -12.50
CA ASN A 80 0.55 -10.34 -13.73
C ASN A 80 1.58 -9.20 -13.72
N ALA A 81 2.46 -9.19 -12.72
CA ALA A 81 3.45 -8.14 -12.49
C ALA A 81 4.81 -8.73 -12.09
N THR A 82 5.90 -8.10 -12.52
CA THR A 82 7.25 -8.48 -12.10
C THR A 82 7.52 -8.06 -10.66
N LEU A 83 8.63 -8.52 -10.06
CA LEU A 83 9.05 -8.04 -8.74
C LEU A 83 9.33 -6.53 -8.74
N ASP A 84 9.87 -6.01 -9.85
CA ASP A 84 10.15 -4.60 -10.06
C ASP A 84 8.86 -3.77 -10.12
N ASP A 85 7.82 -4.27 -10.78
CA ASP A 85 6.51 -3.60 -10.83
C ASP A 85 5.86 -3.52 -9.43
N ILE A 86 5.97 -4.60 -8.64
CA ILE A 86 5.49 -4.61 -7.25
C ILE A 86 6.27 -3.58 -6.42
N GLU A 87 7.61 -3.54 -6.54
CA GLU A 87 8.44 -2.57 -5.84
C GLU A 87 8.13 -1.13 -6.23
N LYS A 88 7.91 -0.87 -7.52
CA LYS A 88 7.47 0.44 -8.03
C LYS A 88 6.15 0.86 -7.40
N MET A 89 5.15 -0.03 -7.37
CA MET A 89 3.86 0.30 -6.74
C MET A 89 4.01 0.60 -5.25
N VAL A 90 4.86 -0.14 -4.53
CA VAL A 90 5.16 0.12 -3.10
C VAL A 90 5.89 1.46 -2.89
N SER A 91 6.72 1.86 -3.86
CA SER A 91 7.53 3.08 -3.81
C SER A 91 6.76 4.33 -4.22
N GLU A 92 5.54 4.18 -4.73
CA GLU A 92 4.81 5.25 -5.37
C GLU A 92 4.26 6.28 -4.38
N MET A 93 4.66 7.54 -4.56
CA MET A 93 4.35 8.64 -3.65
C MET A 93 3.12 9.46 -4.06
N TYR A 94 2.80 9.50 -5.35
CA TYR A 94 1.57 10.11 -5.87
C TYR A 94 1.52 9.89 -7.39
N ASP A 95 0.70 8.94 -7.85
CA ASP A 95 0.63 8.60 -9.27
C ASP A 95 -0.73 8.91 -9.89
N LYS A 96 -0.72 9.85 -10.84
CA LYS A 96 -1.87 10.14 -11.71
C LYS A 96 -2.14 9.03 -12.74
N SER A 97 -1.27 8.02 -12.82
CA SER A 97 -1.43 6.86 -13.71
C SER A 97 -2.34 5.79 -13.13
N VAL A 98 -2.66 5.85 -11.83
CA VAL A 98 -3.72 5.01 -11.26
C VAL A 98 -5.06 5.51 -11.78
N LYS A 99 -5.80 4.63 -12.46
CA LYS A 99 -7.12 4.94 -12.99
C LYS A 99 -8.15 3.98 -12.45
N PHE A 100 -9.22 4.53 -11.90
CA PHE A 100 -10.38 3.80 -11.41
C PHE A 100 -11.48 3.81 -12.47
N SER A 101 -12.15 2.67 -12.65
CA SER A 101 -13.37 2.55 -13.45
C SER A 101 -14.35 1.62 -12.74
N ASN A 102 -15.56 1.47 -13.31
CA ASN A 102 -16.54 0.51 -12.82
C ASN A 102 -16.09 -0.95 -13.01
N ASP A 103 -15.11 -1.19 -13.90
CA ASP A 103 -14.65 -2.53 -14.28
C ASP A 103 -13.38 -2.96 -13.55
N GLY A 104 -12.74 -2.06 -12.79
CA GLY A 104 -11.52 -2.35 -12.04
C GLY A 104 -10.60 -1.15 -11.86
N ILE A 105 -9.32 -1.46 -11.65
CA ILE A 105 -8.28 -0.45 -11.48
C ILE A 105 -7.14 -0.75 -12.46
N SER A 106 -6.57 0.27 -13.08
CA SER A 106 -5.38 0.14 -13.94
C SER A 106 -4.24 1.04 -13.48
N TRP A 107 -3.02 0.57 -13.69
CA TRP A 107 -1.79 1.26 -13.33
C TRP A 107 -0.64 0.81 -14.24
N LEU A 108 0.01 1.75 -14.95
CA LEU A 108 1.15 1.50 -15.86
C LEU A 108 0.98 0.28 -16.81
N GLY A 109 -0.23 0.06 -17.31
CA GLY A 109 -0.54 -1.07 -18.20
C GLY A 109 -0.90 -2.38 -17.50
N HIS A 110 -0.80 -2.44 -16.17
CA HIS A 110 -1.43 -3.50 -15.38
C HIS A 110 -2.91 -3.20 -15.21
N GLU A 111 -3.74 -4.19 -15.48
CA GLU A 111 -5.18 -4.14 -15.27
C GLU A 111 -5.55 -5.13 -14.16
N LEU A 112 -6.32 -4.65 -13.19
CA LEU A 112 -6.89 -5.44 -12.10
C LEU A 112 -8.42 -5.37 -12.23
N PRO A 113 -9.05 -6.35 -12.89
CA PRO A 113 -10.51 -6.40 -13.01
C PRO A 113 -11.18 -6.48 -11.63
N LEU A 114 -12.37 -5.90 -11.53
CA LEU A 114 -13.13 -5.85 -10.28
C LEU A 114 -13.37 -7.24 -9.69
N GLU A 115 -13.71 -8.23 -10.52
CA GLU A 115 -13.93 -9.61 -10.09
C GLU A 115 -12.67 -10.22 -9.44
N SER A 116 -11.50 -10.02 -10.06
CA SER A 116 -10.23 -10.50 -9.52
C SER A 116 -9.84 -9.77 -8.23
N LEU A 117 -10.15 -8.48 -8.13
CA LEU A 117 -9.96 -7.71 -6.89
C LEU A 117 -10.85 -8.23 -5.76
N GLN A 118 -12.12 -8.54 -6.06
CA GLN A 118 -13.05 -9.13 -5.08
C GLN A 118 -12.57 -10.50 -4.60
N GLU A 119 -12.17 -11.38 -5.51
CA GLU A 119 -11.64 -12.70 -5.15
C GLU A 119 -10.39 -12.57 -4.26
N ALA A 120 -9.43 -11.74 -4.68
CA ALA A 120 -8.20 -11.52 -3.92
C ALA A 120 -8.49 -10.92 -2.54
N ARG A 121 -9.48 -10.03 -2.43
CA ARG A 121 -9.92 -9.45 -1.15
C ARG A 121 -10.53 -10.47 -0.20
N GLU A 122 -11.32 -11.40 -0.72
CA GLU A 122 -11.97 -12.42 0.10
C GLU A 122 -10.99 -13.49 0.59
N ARG A 123 -9.98 -13.83 -0.23
CA ARG A 123 -9.16 -15.03 -0.01
C ARG A 123 -7.72 -14.77 0.41
N TYR A 124 -7.15 -13.63 0.02
CA TYR A 124 -5.70 -13.42 0.10
C TYR A 124 -5.32 -12.12 0.83
N VAL A 125 -5.85 -10.97 0.41
CA VAL A 125 -5.56 -9.65 1.01
C VAL A 125 -6.62 -9.29 2.05
N LEU A 126 -6.40 -9.75 3.29
CA LEU A 126 -7.45 -9.78 4.31
C LEU A 126 -7.71 -8.42 4.96
N SER A 127 -6.66 -7.72 5.40
CA SER A 127 -6.82 -6.45 6.13
C SER A 127 -5.52 -5.66 6.25
N TYR A 128 -5.65 -4.37 6.59
CA TYR A 128 -4.61 -3.60 7.25
C TYR A 128 -5.07 -3.08 8.60
N GLY A 129 -4.13 -2.67 9.43
CA GLY A 129 -4.39 -1.89 10.64
C GLY A 129 -3.77 -0.50 10.52
N SER A 130 -4.59 0.51 10.80
CA SER A 130 -4.20 1.89 11.10
C SER A 130 -4.52 2.17 12.57
N CYS A 131 -3.72 3.00 13.25
CA CYS A 131 -4.08 3.49 14.60
C CYS A 131 -4.97 4.73 14.56
N SER A 132 -5.30 5.24 13.36
CA SER A 132 -6.32 6.25 13.15
C SER A 132 -7.44 5.69 12.28
N PHE A 133 -8.68 5.93 12.68
CA PHE A 133 -9.85 5.66 11.85
C PHE A 133 -10.22 6.83 10.92
N ILE A 134 -9.76 8.04 11.26
CA ILE A 134 -10.16 9.27 10.59
C ILE A 134 -9.26 9.53 9.38
N GLU A 135 -7.94 9.50 9.58
CA GLU A 135 -6.96 9.87 8.53
C GLU A 135 -7.12 9.06 7.24
N PRO A 136 -7.31 7.71 7.25
CA PRO A 136 -7.45 6.98 5.99
C PRO A 136 -8.72 7.35 5.21
N ILE A 137 -9.79 7.73 5.92
CA ILE A 137 -11.08 8.11 5.32
C ILE A 137 -11.00 9.52 4.76
N GLU A 138 -10.51 10.48 5.55
CA GLU A 138 -10.36 11.87 5.11
C GLU A 138 -9.45 11.98 3.88
N ASP A 139 -8.36 11.20 3.84
CA ASP A 139 -7.51 11.15 2.66
C ASP A 139 -8.29 10.59 1.46
N ALA A 140 -9.00 9.47 1.62
CA ALA A 140 -9.77 8.88 0.52
C ALA A 140 -10.82 9.85 -0.06
N GLU A 141 -11.47 10.64 0.78
CA GLU A 141 -12.37 11.73 0.35
C GLU A 141 -11.62 12.83 -0.42
N GLN A 142 -10.43 13.24 0.03
CA GLN A 142 -9.59 14.21 -0.70
C GLN A 142 -9.17 13.72 -2.09
N TYR A 143 -9.00 12.40 -2.25
CA TYR A 143 -8.75 11.77 -3.55
C TYR A 143 -10.02 11.55 -4.38
N GLY A 144 -11.22 11.83 -3.84
CA GLY A 144 -12.51 11.63 -4.49
C GLY A 144 -12.89 10.15 -4.66
N TRP A 145 -12.41 9.28 -3.76
CA TRP A 145 -12.69 7.84 -3.78
C TRP A 145 -13.93 7.46 -2.96
N LEU A 146 -14.41 8.38 -2.12
CA LEU A 146 -15.61 8.30 -1.29
C LEU A 146 -16.43 9.58 -1.50
#